data_AF-A0A3D4CJN6-F1
#
_entry.id   AF-A0A3D4CJN6-F1
#
_cell.length_a   1.000
_cell.length_b   1.000
_cell.length_c   1.000
_cell.angle_alpha   90.00
_cell.angle_beta   90.00
_cell.angle_gamma   90.00
#
_symmetry.space_group_name_H-M   'P 1'
#
loop_
_entity.id
_entity.type
_entity.pdbx_description
1 polymer ?
#
loop_
_entity_poly.entity_id
_entity_poly.type
_entity_poly.pdbx_seq_one_letter_code
_entity_poly.pdbx_strand_id
1 'polypeptide(L)'
;MKYLRILSVAVPTIILLWITYTAQGVLDSGDGVQHFLITKWSFKHPELFLDHWGKPFFTLLSAPFAFVFGFKGMMIFNILLFVISSVLLMKIIDRLFNKSRYLALFAPLFLFSAPIYTEMVLSGMTEILFGTLSLLATYLLIEKKYLWAAAVASFLPFSRPEYGVVLPLIALTLLYRKQWKAIPFLLTGFVLFGLWGLFVFNDFLWFIHQHTYTGEASFYGHGEWYHFIKQYPNITGKFLALMLIIATFGILRYLTKKANWSSGYAPELFFVITGSICGILFVHSYIWWKGTNSSLGLIRVMATVIPFIVLYSIWGIAEL
;
A
#
# COMPACT_ATOMS: atom_id res chain seq x y z
N MET A 1 -21.35 18.07 7.51
CA MET A 1 -20.58 16.87 7.09
C MET A 1 -19.65 17.07 5.90
N LYS A 2 -20.08 17.65 4.78
CA LYS A 2 -19.22 17.88 3.60
C LYS A 2 -17.94 18.67 3.93
N TYR A 3 -18.08 19.83 4.58
CA TYR A 3 -16.95 20.68 4.97
C TYR A 3 -15.98 19.99 5.94
N LEU A 4 -16.49 19.25 6.93
CA LEU A 4 -15.65 18.51 7.88
C LEU A 4 -14.78 17.45 7.18
N ARG A 5 -15.29 16.78 6.13
CA ARG A 5 -14.50 15.83 5.34
C ARG A 5 -13.42 16.51 4.52
N ILE A 6 -13.73 17.68 3.97
CA ILE A 6 -12.74 18.48 3.25
C ILE A 6 -11.65 18.88 4.22
N LEU A 7 -12.01 19.40 5.41
CA LEU A 7 -11.05 19.80 6.44
C LEU A 7 -10.21 18.62 6.94
N SER A 8 -10.81 17.45 7.17
CA SER A 8 -10.07 16.29 7.67
C SER A 8 -8.97 15.81 6.73
N VAL A 9 -9.15 15.97 5.42
CA VAL A 9 -8.11 15.69 4.42
C VAL A 9 -7.20 16.89 4.21
N ALA A 10 -7.76 18.10 4.12
CA ALA A 10 -7.02 19.32 3.79
C ALA A 10 -5.98 19.67 4.85
N VAL A 11 -6.31 19.56 6.14
CA VAL A 11 -5.37 19.91 7.23
C VAL A 11 -4.07 19.09 7.16
N PRO A 12 -4.07 17.75 7.19
CA PRO A 12 -2.83 16.98 7.08
C PRO A 12 -2.14 17.19 5.72
N THR A 13 -2.90 17.37 4.64
CA THR A 13 -2.33 17.65 3.31
C THR A 13 -1.57 18.97 3.29
N ILE A 14 -2.12 20.05 3.86
CA ILE A 14 -1.48 21.36 3.95
C ILE A 14 -0.20 21.25 4.79
N ILE A 15 -0.23 20.51 5.89
CA ILE A 15 0.96 20.28 6.72
C ILE A 15 2.05 19.55 5.92
N LEU A 16 1.71 18.46 5.21
CA LEU A 16 2.66 17.73 4.37
C LEU A 16 3.24 18.59 3.24
N LEU A 17 2.41 19.41 2.59
CA LEU A 17 2.85 20.35 1.56
C LEU A 17 3.78 21.43 2.14
N TRP A 18 3.46 21.96 3.32
CA TRP A 18 4.30 22.93 4.01
C TRP A 18 5.67 22.34 4.37
N ILE A 19 5.70 21.11 4.90
CA ILE A 19 6.95 20.38 5.17
C ILE A 19 7.74 20.17 3.86
N THR A 20 7.07 19.74 2.79
CA THR A 20 7.72 19.53 1.48
C THR A 20 8.32 20.83 0.92
N TYR A 21 7.61 21.94 1.09
CA TYR A 21 8.07 23.25 0.64
C TYR A 21 9.33 23.69 1.41
N THR A 22 9.33 23.56 2.74
CA THR A 22 10.42 24.01 3.61
C THR A 22 11.59 23.02 3.71
N ALA A 23 11.40 21.77 3.28
CA ALA A 23 12.45 20.75 3.29
C ALA A 23 13.68 21.19 2.48
N GLN A 24 14.84 21.12 3.14
CA GLN A 24 16.16 21.43 2.57
C GLN A 24 16.96 20.17 2.18
N GLY A 25 16.53 18.99 2.64
CA GLY A 25 17.21 17.72 2.41
C GLY A 25 16.24 16.59 2.07
N VAL A 26 16.82 15.42 1.80
CA VAL A 26 16.09 14.18 1.53
C VAL A 26 16.06 13.35 2.81
N LEU A 27 14.87 12.83 3.16
CA LEU A 27 14.66 12.07 4.38
C LEU A 27 15.22 10.64 4.29
N ASP A 28 15.02 9.95 3.16
CA ASP A 28 15.63 8.64 2.85
C ASP A 28 16.74 8.81 1.80
N SER A 29 17.99 8.88 2.26
CA SER A 29 19.18 9.03 1.41
C SER A 29 19.59 7.75 0.67
N GLY A 30 18.93 6.62 0.92
CA GLY A 30 19.14 5.35 0.23
C GLY A 30 18.15 5.18 -0.93
N ASP A 31 17.13 4.36 -0.70
CA ASP A 31 16.17 3.96 -1.74
C ASP A 31 15.37 5.14 -2.28
N GLY A 32 15.04 6.13 -1.43
CA GLY A 32 14.31 7.32 -1.85
C GLY A 32 15.04 8.09 -2.95
N VAL A 33 16.34 8.34 -2.76
CA VAL A 33 17.19 8.99 -3.77
C VAL A 33 17.30 8.11 -5.02
N GLN A 34 17.45 6.79 -4.87
CA GLN A 34 17.59 5.90 -6.02
C GLN A 34 16.31 5.85 -6.87
N HIS A 35 15.13 5.71 -6.25
CA HIS A 35 13.85 5.77 -6.94
C HIS A 35 13.69 7.11 -7.67
N PHE A 36 14.07 8.22 -7.04
CA PHE A 36 14.06 9.53 -7.69
C PHE A 36 14.98 9.60 -8.90
N LEU A 37 16.23 9.13 -8.80
CA LEU A 37 17.19 9.20 -9.91
C LEU A 37 16.71 8.38 -11.10
N ILE A 38 16.27 7.14 -10.87
CA ILE A 38 15.69 6.28 -11.91
C ILE A 38 14.50 6.97 -12.58
N THR A 39 13.59 7.51 -11.76
CA THR A 39 12.38 8.19 -12.24
C THR A 39 12.66 9.46 -13.01
N LYS A 40 13.55 10.33 -12.52
CA LYS A 40 13.89 11.61 -13.14
C LYS A 40 14.51 11.43 -14.52
N TRP A 41 15.33 10.39 -14.68
CA TRP A 41 16.07 10.15 -15.93
C TRP A 41 15.33 9.24 -16.90
N SER A 42 14.17 8.67 -16.52
CA SER A 42 13.39 7.74 -17.34
C SER A 42 12.96 8.29 -18.71
N PHE A 43 12.64 9.58 -18.83
CA PHE A 43 12.34 10.17 -20.14
C PHE A 43 13.55 10.23 -21.08
N LYS A 44 14.77 10.32 -20.53
CA LYS A 44 16.02 10.33 -21.30
C LYS A 44 16.54 8.91 -21.57
N HIS A 45 16.26 7.99 -20.66
CA HIS A 45 16.66 6.59 -20.67
C HIS A 45 15.41 5.71 -20.48
N PRO A 46 14.62 5.47 -21.55
CA PRO A 46 13.31 4.81 -21.46
C PRO A 46 13.34 3.42 -20.81
N GLU A 47 14.46 2.72 -20.88
CA GLU A 47 14.70 1.44 -20.19
C GLU A 47 14.50 1.54 -18.67
N LEU A 48 14.72 2.72 -18.08
CA LEU A 48 14.50 2.96 -16.65
C LEU A 48 13.01 2.90 -16.25
N PHE A 49 12.08 3.08 -17.18
CA PHE A 49 10.65 2.85 -16.89
C PHE A 49 10.35 1.39 -16.58
N LEU A 50 11.22 0.47 -17.02
CA LEU A 50 11.11 -0.96 -16.75
C LEU A 50 12.11 -1.43 -15.69
N ASP A 51 12.76 -0.51 -14.97
CA ASP A 51 13.72 -0.88 -13.94
C ASP A 51 13.04 -1.52 -12.71
N HIS A 52 13.49 -2.72 -12.35
CA HIS A 52 12.97 -3.51 -11.23
C HIS A 52 13.16 -2.86 -9.86
N TRP A 53 14.25 -2.11 -9.68
CA TRP A 53 14.50 -1.37 -8.46
C TRP A 53 13.62 -0.12 -8.39
N GLY A 54 13.51 0.62 -9.50
CA GLY A 54 12.64 1.79 -9.67
C GLY A 54 11.16 1.54 -9.43
N LYS A 55 10.74 0.28 -9.60
CA LYS A 55 9.34 -0.18 -9.56
C LYS A 55 8.56 0.41 -10.74
N PRO A 56 8.45 -0.33 -11.86
CA PRO A 56 8.02 0.21 -13.16
C PRO A 56 6.75 1.07 -13.12
N PHE A 57 5.73 0.61 -12.38
CA PHE A 57 4.46 1.34 -12.30
C PHE A 57 4.55 2.60 -11.45
N PHE A 58 5.39 2.58 -10.41
CA PHE A 58 5.69 3.79 -9.64
C PHE A 58 6.49 4.79 -10.48
N THR A 59 7.54 4.33 -11.15
CA THR A 59 8.36 5.16 -12.05
C THR A 59 7.50 5.83 -13.12
N LEU A 60 6.63 5.06 -13.78
CA LEU A 60 5.72 5.58 -14.81
C LEU A 60 4.83 6.73 -14.30
N LEU A 61 4.19 6.55 -13.14
CA LEU A 61 3.23 7.53 -12.61
C LEU A 61 3.90 8.75 -11.97
N SER A 62 5.07 8.56 -11.37
CA SER A 62 5.81 9.63 -10.69
C SER A 62 6.75 10.42 -11.62
N ALA A 63 7.10 9.89 -12.79
CA ALA A 63 8.01 10.53 -13.76
C ALA A 63 7.62 11.97 -14.12
N PRO A 64 6.35 12.31 -14.43
CA PRO A 64 5.98 13.69 -14.74
C PRO A 64 6.28 14.65 -13.57
N PHE A 65 6.10 14.21 -12.33
CA PHE A 65 6.36 15.02 -11.14
C PHE A 65 7.86 15.17 -10.89
N ALA A 66 8.62 14.07 -10.99
CA ALA A 66 10.06 14.06 -10.82
C ALA A 66 10.78 14.93 -11.86
N PHE A 67 10.29 14.91 -13.10
CA PHE A 67 10.83 15.69 -14.20
C PHE A 67 10.67 17.19 -13.98
N VAL A 68 9.49 17.63 -13.53
CA VAL A 68 9.18 19.07 -13.36
C VAL A 68 9.73 19.62 -12.05
N PHE A 69 9.57 18.90 -10.94
CA PHE A 69 9.85 19.42 -9.60
C PHE A 69 11.01 18.73 -8.87
N GLY A 70 11.76 17.86 -9.56
CA GLY A 70 12.85 17.10 -8.96
C GLY A 70 12.35 16.20 -7.83
N PHE A 71 13.15 16.07 -6.76
CA PHE A 71 12.81 15.20 -5.63
C PHE A 71 11.53 15.63 -4.91
N LYS A 72 11.29 16.96 -4.79
CA LYS A 72 10.03 17.49 -4.25
C LYS A 72 8.82 17.05 -5.09
N GLY A 73 9.00 16.78 -6.38
CA GLY A 73 7.99 16.16 -7.23
C GLY A 73 7.57 14.77 -6.75
N MET A 74 8.53 13.94 -6.33
CA MET A 74 8.23 12.61 -5.75
C MET A 74 7.40 12.73 -4.47
N MET A 75 7.75 13.69 -3.61
CA MET A 75 6.99 13.98 -2.39
C MET A 75 5.57 14.46 -2.71
N ILE A 76 5.42 15.38 -3.68
CA ILE A 76 4.10 15.87 -4.14
C ILE A 76 3.26 14.71 -4.67
N PHE A 77 3.83 13.83 -5.49
CA PHE A 77 3.14 12.64 -5.98
C PHE A 77 2.65 11.75 -4.83
N ASN A 78 3.49 11.49 -3.83
CA ASN A 78 3.09 10.72 -2.66
C ASN A 78 2.03 11.43 -1.79
N ILE A 79 2.06 12.76 -1.71
CA ILE A 79 1.00 13.53 -1.03
C ILE A 79 -0.33 13.38 -1.79
N LEU A 80 -0.32 13.37 -3.13
CA LEU A 80 -1.52 13.08 -3.92
C LEU A 80 -2.04 11.68 -3.62
N LEU A 81 -1.16 10.69 -3.51
CA LEU A 81 -1.54 9.33 -3.11
C LEU A 81 -2.09 9.26 -1.68
N PHE A 82 -1.55 10.03 -0.73
CA PHE A 82 -2.13 10.19 0.61
C PHE A 82 -3.56 10.75 0.55
N VAL A 83 -3.80 11.77 -0.28
CA VAL A 83 -5.15 12.34 -0.48
C VAL A 83 -6.10 11.29 -1.08
N ILE A 84 -5.66 10.58 -2.12
CA ILE A 84 -6.46 9.52 -2.75
C ILE A 84 -6.78 8.42 -1.74
N SER A 85 -5.78 7.95 -0.98
CA SER A 85 -5.96 6.95 0.08
C SER A 85 -6.95 7.44 1.13
N SER A 86 -6.81 8.68 1.60
CA SER A 86 -7.73 9.29 2.57
C SER A 86 -9.18 9.31 2.08
N VAL A 87 -9.40 9.67 0.81
CA VAL A 87 -10.74 9.67 0.19
C VAL A 87 -11.29 8.25 0.04
N LEU A 88 -10.45 7.29 -0.38
CA LEU A 88 -10.85 5.89 -0.49
C LEU A 88 -11.21 5.28 0.86
N LEU A 89 -10.42 5.55 1.90
CA LEU A 89 -10.73 5.13 3.27
C LEU A 89 -12.11 5.61 3.70
N MET A 90 -12.39 6.90 3.51
CA MET A 90 -13.70 7.48 3.84
C MET A 90 -14.84 6.80 3.08
N LYS A 91 -14.67 6.56 1.77
CA LYS A 91 -15.69 5.89 0.95
C LYS A 91 -15.93 4.45 1.38
N ILE A 92 -14.86 3.71 1.69
CA ILE A 92 -14.96 2.34 2.20
C ILE A 92 -15.71 2.33 3.53
N ILE A 93 -15.33 3.20 4.47
CA ILE A 93 -15.97 3.31 5.79
C ILE A 93 -17.46 3.63 5.66
N ASP A 94 -17.82 4.58 4.81
CA ASP A 94 -19.24 4.92 4.56
C ASP A 94 -20.03 3.73 4.02
N ARG A 95 -19.40 2.94 3.15
CA ARG A 95 -20.06 1.81 2.50
C ARG A 95 -20.22 0.63 3.44
N LEU A 96 -19.24 0.40 4.32
CA LEU A 96 -19.24 -0.71 5.27
C LEU A 96 -20.02 -0.37 6.55
N PHE A 97 -19.95 0.86 7.04
CA PHE A 97 -20.37 1.24 8.40
C PHE A 97 -21.38 2.39 8.41
N ASN A 98 -22.54 2.19 7.79
CA ASN A 98 -23.55 3.23 7.56
C ASN A 98 -23.98 3.98 8.85
N LYS A 99 -23.99 3.32 10.02
CA LYS A 99 -24.33 3.92 11.33
C LYS A 99 -23.21 4.79 11.91
N SER A 100 -21.97 4.59 11.48
CA SER A 100 -20.76 5.21 12.06
C SER A 100 -20.00 6.05 11.04
N ARG A 101 -20.70 6.62 10.04
CA ARG A 101 -20.15 7.49 8.98
C ARG A 101 -19.34 8.69 9.46
N TYR A 102 -19.49 9.09 10.73
CA TYR A 102 -18.68 10.14 11.35
C TYR A 102 -17.25 9.67 11.61
N LEU A 103 -17.03 8.37 11.83
CA LEU A 103 -15.70 7.79 12.02
C LEU A 103 -14.83 7.92 10.78
N ALA A 104 -15.44 8.02 9.58
CA ALA A 104 -14.74 8.30 8.33
C ALA A 104 -13.90 9.60 8.43
N LEU A 105 -14.34 10.58 9.21
CA LEU A 105 -13.61 11.85 9.40
C LEU A 105 -12.22 11.65 10.00
N PHE A 106 -12.02 10.59 10.79
CA PHE A 106 -10.74 10.32 11.46
C PHE A 106 -9.76 9.54 10.59
N ALA A 107 -10.20 8.92 9.49
CA ALA A 107 -9.34 8.10 8.66
C ALA A 107 -8.09 8.84 8.12
N PRO A 108 -8.20 10.07 7.58
CA PRO A 108 -7.02 10.82 7.13
C PRO A 108 -6.06 11.17 8.28
N LEU A 109 -6.62 11.47 9.46
CA LEU A 109 -5.83 11.79 10.66
C LEU A 109 -5.10 10.56 11.18
N PHE A 110 -5.74 9.39 11.19
CA PHE A 110 -5.12 8.14 11.60
C PHE A 110 -3.99 7.75 10.65
N LEU A 111 -4.20 7.93 9.34
CA LEU A 111 -3.19 7.70 8.31
C LEU A 111 -1.98 8.63 8.50
N PHE A 112 -2.22 9.93 8.70
CA PHE A 112 -1.18 10.92 8.98
C PHE A 112 -0.45 10.69 10.32
N SER A 113 -1.14 10.12 11.32
CA SER A 113 -0.56 9.86 12.64
C SER A 113 0.39 8.67 12.70
N ALA A 114 0.40 7.81 11.67
CA ALA A 114 1.31 6.68 11.59
C ALA A 114 2.70 7.16 11.15
N PRO A 115 3.74 7.10 12.02
CA PRO A 115 5.03 7.71 11.73
C PRO A 115 5.65 7.19 10.43
N ILE A 116 5.66 5.87 10.22
CA ILE A 116 6.25 5.29 9.01
C ILE A 116 5.51 5.69 7.74
N TYR A 117 4.19 5.89 7.79
CA TYR A 117 3.44 6.28 6.61
C TYR A 117 3.78 7.71 6.19
N THR A 118 3.79 8.62 7.16
CA THR A 118 4.16 10.03 6.94
C THR A 118 5.61 10.15 6.49
N GLU A 119 6.52 9.37 7.08
CA GLU A 119 7.91 9.28 6.64
C GLU A 119 8.00 8.84 5.16
N MET A 120 7.33 7.76 4.77
CA MET A 120 7.35 7.26 3.39
C MET A 120 6.68 8.22 2.39
N VAL A 121 5.67 8.99 2.82
CA VAL A 121 5.10 10.08 2.00
C VAL A 121 6.17 11.14 1.73
N LEU A 122 6.87 11.60 2.77
CA LEU A 122 7.89 12.65 2.68
C LEU A 122 9.21 12.15 2.06
N SER A 123 9.45 10.85 2.01
CA SER A 123 10.62 10.24 1.36
C SER A 123 10.40 9.94 -0.13
N GLY A 124 9.21 10.16 -0.69
CA GLY A 124 8.94 9.86 -2.11
C GLY A 124 9.02 8.36 -2.43
N MET A 125 8.63 7.51 -1.48
CA MET A 125 8.81 6.07 -1.51
C MET A 125 7.65 5.31 -2.16
N THR A 126 7.93 4.10 -2.67
CA THR A 126 7.01 3.28 -3.49
C THR A 126 5.88 2.63 -2.69
N GLU A 127 6.04 2.48 -1.37
CA GLU A 127 5.09 1.88 -0.44
C GLU A 127 3.72 2.56 -0.47
N ILE A 128 3.73 3.88 -0.65
CA ILE A 128 2.50 4.70 -0.66
C ILE A 128 1.63 4.36 -1.87
N LEU A 129 2.25 4.16 -3.05
CA LEU A 129 1.52 3.75 -4.26
C LEU A 129 0.93 2.35 -4.08
N PHE A 130 1.74 1.40 -3.59
CA PHE A 130 1.26 0.04 -3.38
C PHE A 130 0.08 -0.01 -2.40
N GLY A 131 0.16 0.70 -1.27
CA GLY A 131 -0.93 0.80 -0.30
C GLY A 131 -2.18 1.44 -0.92
N THR A 132 -2.00 2.48 -1.74
CA THR A 132 -3.12 3.17 -2.43
C THR A 132 -3.79 2.25 -3.47
N LEU A 133 -3.03 1.50 -4.26
CA LEU A 133 -3.57 0.55 -5.24
C LEU A 133 -4.29 -0.62 -4.56
N SER A 134 -3.71 -1.14 -3.48
CA SER A 134 -4.33 -2.20 -2.67
C SER A 134 -5.66 -1.71 -2.10
N LEU A 135 -5.70 -0.48 -1.59
CA LEU A 135 -6.92 0.14 -1.08
C LEU A 135 -7.95 0.41 -2.17
N LEU A 136 -7.53 0.86 -3.36
CA LEU A 136 -8.41 1.08 -4.51
C LEU A 136 -9.03 -0.24 -5.01
N ALA A 137 -8.23 -1.30 -5.12
CA ALA A 137 -8.72 -2.62 -5.46
C ALA A 137 -9.77 -3.11 -4.44
N THR A 138 -9.50 -2.96 -3.15
CA THR A 138 -10.46 -3.25 -2.07
C THR A 138 -11.74 -2.44 -2.18
N TYR A 139 -11.65 -1.13 -2.43
CA TYR A 139 -12.81 -0.29 -2.66
C TYR A 139 -13.65 -0.80 -3.84
N LEU A 140 -13.02 -1.17 -4.95
CA LEU A 140 -13.70 -1.70 -6.14
C LEU A 140 -14.34 -3.08 -5.87
N LEU A 141 -13.72 -3.94 -5.07
CA LEU A 141 -14.33 -5.20 -4.62
C LEU A 141 -15.61 -4.94 -3.81
N ILE A 142 -15.56 -3.99 -2.87
CA ILE A 142 -16.71 -3.60 -2.04
C ILE A 142 -17.84 -2.99 -2.91
N GLU A 143 -17.48 -2.21 -3.92
CA GLU A 143 -18.43 -1.69 -4.93
C GLU A 143 -18.89 -2.74 -5.94
N LYS A 144 -18.47 -4.01 -5.80
CA LYS A 144 -18.76 -5.12 -6.71
C LYS A 144 -18.30 -4.88 -8.15
N LYS A 145 -17.35 -3.98 -8.36
CA LYS A 145 -16.71 -3.69 -9.65
C LYS A 145 -15.54 -4.66 -9.87
N TYR A 146 -15.82 -5.95 -9.89
CA TYR A 146 -14.81 -7.01 -9.81
C TYR A 146 -13.76 -6.98 -10.94
N LEU A 147 -14.18 -6.68 -12.18
CA LEU A 147 -13.27 -6.55 -13.32
C LEU A 147 -12.23 -5.44 -13.09
N TRP A 148 -12.69 -4.27 -12.63
CA TRP A 148 -11.82 -3.15 -12.32
C TRP A 148 -10.93 -3.41 -11.11
N ALA A 149 -11.45 -4.10 -10.09
CA ALA A 149 -10.66 -4.50 -8.94
C ALA A 149 -9.49 -5.40 -9.36
N ALA A 150 -9.74 -6.39 -10.21
CA ALA A 150 -8.72 -7.29 -10.74
C ALA A 150 -7.70 -6.54 -11.63
N ALA A 151 -8.17 -5.68 -12.53
CA ALA A 151 -7.30 -4.88 -13.37
C ALA A 151 -6.38 -3.95 -12.56
N VAL A 152 -6.89 -3.27 -11.53
CA VAL A 152 -6.06 -2.45 -10.63
C VAL A 152 -5.07 -3.31 -9.84
N ALA A 153 -5.53 -4.43 -9.27
CA ALA A 153 -4.68 -5.34 -8.50
C ALA A 153 -3.55 -5.93 -9.34
N SER A 154 -3.74 -6.10 -10.65
CA SER A 154 -2.71 -6.62 -11.56
C SER A 154 -1.45 -5.75 -11.67
N PHE A 155 -1.50 -4.49 -11.23
CA PHE A 155 -0.36 -3.58 -11.18
C PHE A 155 0.44 -3.65 -9.88
N LEU A 156 -0.05 -4.37 -8.86
CA LEU A 156 0.66 -4.54 -7.59
C LEU A 156 2.09 -5.09 -7.77
N PRO A 157 2.36 -6.13 -8.60
CA PRO A 157 3.72 -6.64 -8.82
C PRO A 157 4.72 -5.59 -9.31
N PHE A 158 4.25 -4.66 -10.14
CA PHE A 158 5.06 -3.59 -10.74
C PHE A 158 5.21 -2.37 -9.83
N SER A 159 4.52 -2.35 -8.69
CA SER A 159 4.68 -1.31 -7.68
C SER A 159 5.59 -1.78 -6.55
N ARG A 160 5.44 -3.02 -6.05
CA ARG A 160 6.20 -3.51 -4.88
C ARG A 160 6.09 -5.03 -4.66
N PRO A 161 7.10 -5.67 -4.02
CA PRO A 161 7.15 -7.13 -3.80
C PRO A 161 6.06 -7.68 -2.85
N GLU A 162 5.49 -6.84 -1.98
CA GLU A 162 4.40 -7.20 -1.06
C GLU A 162 3.12 -7.67 -1.79
N TYR A 163 3.06 -7.53 -3.13
CA TYR A 163 2.04 -8.13 -3.98
C TYR A 163 1.92 -9.65 -3.76
N GLY A 164 3.02 -10.33 -3.40
CA GLY A 164 3.03 -11.76 -3.12
C GLY A 164 2.10 -12.17 -1.98
N VAL A 165 1.70 -11.22 -1.13
CA VAL A 165 0.67 -11.42 -0.10
C VAL A 165 -0.69 -10.90 -0.56
N VAL A 166 -0.75 -9.65 -1.02
CA VAL A 166 -2.03 -8.96 -1.25
C VAL A 166 -2.76 -9.52 -2.48
N LEU A 167 -2.04 -9.82 -3.56
CA LEU A 167 -2.65 -10.27 -4.82
C LEU A 167 -3.32 -11.64 -4.68
N PRO A 168 -2.72 -12.66 -4.02
CA PRO A 168 -3.42 -13.92 -3.72
C PRO A 168 -4.68 -13.74 -2.87
N LEU A 169 -4.68 -12.82 -1.89
CA LEU A 169 -5.85 -12.56 -1.05
C LEU A 169 -7.00 -11.90 -1.83
N ILE A 170 -6.68 -11.03 -2.79
CA ILE A 170 -7.65 -10.48 -3.74
C ILE A 170 -8.19 -11.59 -4.65
N ALA A 171 -7.32 -12.44 -5.21
CA ALA A 171 -7.73 -13.57 -6.04
C ALA A 171 -8.63 -14.54 -5.28
N LEU A 172 -8.30 -14.87 -4.02
CA LEU A 172 -9.11 -15.69 -3.13
C LEU A 172 -10.49 -15.07 -2.89
N THR A 173 -10.55 -13.75 -2.68
CA THR A 173 -11.82 -13.03 -2.56
C THR A 173 -12.66 -13.13 -3.83
N LEU A 174 -12.06 -12.96 -5.03
CA LEU A 174 -12.77 -13.11 -6.30
C LEU A 174 -13.29 -14.54 -6.52
N LEU A 175 -12.49 -15.55 -6.18
CA LEU A 175 -12.87 -16.96 -6.22
C LEU A 175 -14.04 -17.24 -5.28
N TYR A 176 -13.97 -16.75 -4.03
CA TYR A 176 -15.04 -16.88 -3.06
C TYR A 176 -16.34 -16.24 -3.54
N ARG A 177 -16.25 -15.06 -4.17
CA ARG A 177 -17.39 -14.36 -4.79
C ARG A 177 -17.84 -14.98 -6.12
N LYS A 178 -17.23 -16.09 -6.56
CA LYS A 178 -17.49 -16.79 -7.83
C LYS A 178 -17.36 -15.87 -9.05
N GLN A 179 -16.46 -14.90 -9.00
CA GLN A 179 -16.23 -13.90 -10.06
C GLN A 179 -15.19 -14.37 -11.06
N TRP A 180 -15.43 -15.52 -11.68
CA TRP A 180 -14.48 -16.17 -12.59
C TRP A 180 -14.06 -15.30 -13.77
N LYS A 181 -14.98 -14.45 -14.27
CA LYS A 181 -14.71 -13.53 -15.38
C LYS A 181 -13.70 -12.43 -15.02
N ALA A 182 -13.58 -12.08 -13.74
CA ALA A 182 -12.64 -11.06 -13.28
C ALA A 182 -11.22 -11.61 -13.08
N ILE A 183 -11.07 -12.91 -12.82
CA ILE A 183 -9.77 -13.52 -12.51
C ILE A 183 -8.74 -13.32 -13.64
N PRO A 184 -9.06 -13.50 -14.94
CA PRO A 184 -8.12 -13.23 -16.02
C PRO A 184 -7.59 -11.79 -16.04
N PHE A 185 -8.36 -10.81 -15.53
CA PHE A 185 -7.93 -9.41 -15.47
C PHE A 185 -6.83 -9.16 -14.44
N LEU A 186 -6.54 -10.11 -13.54
CA LEU A 186 -5.35 -10.05 -12.68
C LEU A 186 -4.04 -10.14 -13.49
N LEU A 187 -4.10 -10.51 -14.77
CA LEU A 187 -2.95 -10.54 -15.67
C LEU A 187 -2.79 -9.24 -16.50
N THR A 188 -3.71 -8.27 -16.37
CA THR A 188 -3.71 -7.07 -17.24
C THR A 188 -2.38 -6.32 -17.17
N GLY A 189 -1.89 -6.01 -15.96
CA GLY A 189 -0.61 -5.34 -15.75
C GLY A 189 0.56 -6.16 -16.31
N PHE A 190 0.53 -7.49 -16.13
CA PHE A 190 1.58 -8.37 -16.67
C PHE A 190 1.62 -8.35 -18.19
N VAL A 191 0.46 -8.39 -18.85
CA VAL A 191 0.37 -8.28 -20.31
C VAL A 191 0.88 -6.91 -20.77
N LEU A 192 0.47 -5.82 -20.14
CA LEU A 192 0.88 -4.47 -20.55
C LEU A 192 2.38 -4.23 -20.39
N PHE A 193 2.95 -4.58 -19.23
CA PHE A 193 4.39 -4.44 -18.99
C PHE A 193 5.21 -5.49 -19.75
N GLY A 194 4.68 -6.68 -20.00
CA GLY A 194 5.33 -7.70 -20.83
C GLY A 194 5.39 -7.26 -22.30
N LEU A 195 4.31 -6.68 -22.84
CA LEU A 195 4.32 -6.09 -24.18
C LEU A 195 5.33 -4.94 -24.27
N TRP A 196 5.41 -4.08 -23.24
CA TRP A 196 6.44 -3.04 -23.21
C TRP A 196 7.87 -3.62 -23.18
N GLY A 197 8.09 -4.64 -22.36
CA GLY A 197 9.38 -5.34 -22.29
C GLY A 197 9.77 -6.05 -23.59
N LEU A 198 8.83 -6.52 -24.40
CA LEU A 198 9.14 -7.03 -25.74
C LEU A 198 9.81 -5.96 -26.61
N PHE A 199 9.35 -4.71 -26.55
CA PHE A 199 9.93 -3.64 -27.37
C PHE A 199 11.29 -3.15 -26.86
N VAL A 200 11.56 -3.27 -25.56
CA VAL A 200 12.79 -2.75 -24.94
C VAL A 200 13.85 -3.84 -24.80
N PHE A 201 13.47 -5.02 -24.34
CA PHE A 201 14.37 -6.13 -24.01
C PHE A 201 14.27 -7.32 -24.97
N ASN A 202 13.33 -7.31 -25.92
CA ASN A 202 12.96 -8.49 -26.72
C ASN A 202 12.52 -9.68 -25.85
N ASP A 203 11.95 -9.41 -24.66
CA ASP A 203 11.51 -10.43 -23.71
C ASP A 203 10.16 -10.04 -23.09
N PHE A 204 9.13 -10.83 -23.36
CA PHE A 204 7.79 -10.65 -22.78
C PHE A 204 7.78 -10.97 -21.28
N LEU A 205 8.60 -11.93 -20.86
CA LEU A 205 8.68 -12.42 -19.49
C LEU A 205 9.86 -11.78 -18.74
N TRP A 206 10.35 -10.63 -19.21
CA TRP A 206 11.48 -9.91 -18.64
C TRP A 206 11.36 -9.71 -17.12
N PHE A 207 10.14 -9.45 -16.63
CA PHE A 207 9.88 -9.23 -15.21
C PHE A 207 10.23 -10.45 -14.35
N ILE A 208 10.22 -11.65 -14.94
CA ILE A 208 10.60 -12.90 -14.29
C ILE A 208 12.08 -13.20 -14.56
N HIS A 209 12.52 -13.08 -15.81
CA HIS A 209 13.88 -13.47 -16.21
C HIS A 209 14.98 -12.51 -15.70
N GLN A 210 14.68 -11.23 -15.51
CA GLN A 210 15.63 -10.18 -15.11
C GLN A 210 15.50 -9.77 -13.64
N HIS A 211 14.99 -10.66 -12.79
CA HIS A 211 14.69 -10.35 -11.39
C HIS A 211 15.95 -9.91 -10.62
N THR A 212 15.87 -8.76 -9.93
CA THR A 212 17.02 -8.12 -9.25
C THR A 212 17.42 -8.77 -7.92
N TYR A 213 16.59 -9.64 -7.34
CA TYR A 213 16.88 -10.29 -6.05
C TYR A 213 17.49 -11.69 -6.22
N THR A 214 18.45 -11.85 -7.14
CA THR A 214 19.15 -13.11 -7.43
C THR A 214 20.50 -13.26 -6.70
N GLY A 215 20.95 -12.23 -5.98
CA GLY A 215 22.19 -12.26 -5.21
C GLY A 215 22.09 -13.05 -3.89
N GLU A 216 23.21 -13.58 -3.41
CA GLU A 216 23.29 -14.34 -2.16
C GLU A 216 22.76 -13.51 -0.96
N ALA A 217 21.74 -14.04 -0.28
CA ALA A 217 21.12 -13.42 0.89
C ALA A 217 22.07 -13.30 2.11
N SER A 218 23.26 -13.90 2.04
CA SER A 218 24.25 -13.99 3.13
C SER A 218 24.75 -12.62 3.63
N PHE A 219 24.73 -11.58 2.79
CA PHE A 219 25.20 -10.24 3.16
C PHE A 219 24.20 -9.41 4.00
N TYR A 220 22.90 -9.73 3.95
CA TYR A 220 21.85 -8.84 4.46
C TYR A 220 21.49 -9.04 5.94
N GLY A 221 22.13 -10.02 6.60
CA GLY A 221 21.98 -10.26 8.03
C GLY A 221 20.67 -10.95 8.41
N HIS A 222 20.39 -10.98 9.71
CA HIS A 222 19.16 -11.54 10.29
C HIS A 222 18.83 -10.82 11.61
N GLY A 223 17.59 -10.96 12.07
CA GLY A 223 17.20 -10.43 13.37
C GLY A 223 16.07 -11.20 14.04
N GLU A 224 15.38 -10.54 14.97
CA GLU A 224 14.34 -11.21 15.73
C GLU A 224 13.03 -11.35 14.94
N TRP A 225 12.32 -12.47 15.14
CA TRP A 225 10.98 -12.70 14.59
C TRP A 225 10.00 -11.56 14.89
N TYR A 226 10.03 -11.02 16.10
CA TYR A 226 9.11 -10.00 16.59
C TYR A 226 9.66 -8.57 16.44
N HIS A 227 10.68 -8.39 15.58
CA HIS A 227 11.30 -7.10 15.26
C HIS A 227 10.27 -6.02 14.90
N PHE A 228 9.37 -6.29 13.95
CA PHE A 228 8.35 -5.32 13.52
C PHE A 228 7.33 -5.01 14.64
N ILE A 229 7.06 -5.97 15.53
CA ILE A 229 6.18 -5.74 16.69
C ILE A 229 6.88 -4.82 17.69
N LYS A 230 8.17 -5.06 17.99
CA LYS A 230 8.99 -4.17 18.83
C LYS A 230 9.07 -2.75 18.27
N GLN A 231 9.11 -2.62 16.94
CA GLN A 231 9.19 -1.35 16.24
C GLN A 231 7.83 -0.64 16.04
N TYR A 232 6.74 -1.10 16.68
CA TYR A 232 5.44 -0.44 16.58
C TYR A 232 5.45 1.08 16.86
N PRO A 233 6.29 1.64 17.77
CA PRO A 233 6.31 3.08 17.99
C PRO A 233 6.76 3.88 16.76
N ASN A 234 7.57 3.26 15.90
CA ASN A 234 8.06 3.85 14.65
C ASN A 234 7.16 3.49 13.46
N ILE A 235 6.38 2.40 13.55
CA ILE A 235 5.47 1.96 12.48
C ILE A 235 4.11 2.66 12.61
N THR A 236 3.33 2.28 13.63
CA THR A 236 1.99 2.83 13.85
C THR A 236 2.01 4.05 14.78
N GLY A 237 3.05 4.17 15.61
CA GLY A 237 3.02 5.10 16.73
C GLY A 237 2.12 4.61 17.85
N LYS A 238 2.23 5.23 19.03
CA LYS A 238 1.45 4.85 20.22
C LYS A 238 -0.05 5.04 20.03
N PHE A 239 -0.44 6.10 19.32
CA PHE A 239 -1.84 6.44 19.10
C PHE A 239 -2.56 5.38 18.23
N LEU A 240 -2.08 5.11 17.02
CA LEU A 240 -2.71 4.12 16.15
C LEU A 240 -2.56 2.70 16.69
N ALA A 241 -1.48 2.38 17.41
CA ALA A 241 -1.37 1.10 18.13
C ALA A 241 -2.46 0.92 19.17
N LEU A 242 -2.77 1.95 19.96
CA LEU A 242 -3.87 1.91 20.92
C LEU A 242 -5.22 1.70 20.22
N MET A 243 -5.46 2.42 19.11
CA MET A 243 -6.68 2.25 18.32
C MET A 243 -6.80 0.83 17.76
N LEU A 244 -5.70 0.23 17.29
CA LEU A 244 -5.66 -1.14 16.79
C LEU A 244 -6.01 -2.17 17.88
N ILE A 245 -5.51 -1.96 19.11
CA ILE A 245 -5.84 -2.81 20.27
C ILE A 245 -7.34 -2.71 20.58
N ILE A 246 -7.87 -1.49 20.70
CA ILE A 246 -9.30 -1.24 20.97
C ILE A 246 -10.17 -1.89 19.88
N ALA A 247 -9.80 -1.72 18.61
CA ALA A 247 -10.50 -2.27 17.47
C ALA A 247 -10.54 -3.81 17.48
N THR A 248 -9.48 -4.45 17.97
CA THR A 248 -9.43 -5.91 18.09
C THR A 248 -10.55 -6.42 19.00
N PHE A 249 -10.85 -5.75 20.11
CA PHE A 249 -11.99 -6.12 20.96
C PHE A 249 -13.34 -5.97 20.25
N GLY A 250 -13.51 -4.91 19.47
CA GLY A 250 -14.72 -4.71 18.66
C GLY A 250 -14.91 -5.80 17.60
N ILE A 251 -13.83 -6.21 16.94
CA ILE A 251 -13.86 -7.29 15.94
C ILE A 251 -14.14 -8.64 16.61
N LEU A 252 -13.59 -8.92 17.79
CA LEU A 252 -13.93 -10.11 18.57
C LEU A 252 -15.43 -10.12 18.91
N ARG A 253 -16.02 -8.99 19.30
CA ARG A 253 -17.46 -8.86 19.52
C ARG A 253 -18.27 -9.02 18.24
N TYR A 254 -17.79 -8.53 17.10
CA TYR A 254 -18.44 -8.75 15.81
C TYR A 254 -18.48 -10.24 15.46
N LEU A 255 -17.39 -10.98 15.71
CA LEU A 255 -17.31 -12.42 15.47
C LEU A 255 -18.32 -13.23 16.30
N THR A 256 -18.68 -12.78 17.51
CA THR A 256 -19.70 -13.46 18.32
C THR A 256 -21.13 -13.28 17.77
N LYS A 257 -21.39 -12.27 16.93
CA LYS A 257 -22.74 -11.94 16.42
C LYS A 257 -23.15 -12.71 15.14
N LYS A 258 -22.59 -13.89 14.85
CA LYS A 258 -22.77 -14.63 13.58
C LYS A 258 -22.56 -13.72 12.35
N ALA A 259 -21.30 -13.38 12.08
CA ALA A 259 -20.90 -12.63 10.90
C ALA A 259 -21.57 -13.19 9.62
N ASN A 260 -22.10 -12.31 8.76
CA ASN A 260 -22.75 -12.72 7.52
C ASN A 260 -21.74 -12.85 6.38
N TRP A 261 -21.23 -14.06 6.19
CA TRP A 261 -20.16 -14.37 5.23
C TRP A 261 -20.62 -14.38 3.76
N SER A 262 -21.87 -14.79 3.49
CA SER A 262 -22.34 -15.01 2.12
C SER A 262 -22.86 -13.74 1.45
N SER A 263 -23.57 -12.87 2.18
CA SER A 263 -24.15 -11.64 1.61
C SER A 263 -23.54 -10.33 2.12
N GLY A 264 -22.71 -10.40 3.17
CA GLY A 264 -22.01 -9.24 3.74
C GLY A 264 -20.60 -9.04 3.15
N TYR A 265 -19.86 -8.07 3.66
CA TYR A 265 -18.49 -7.73 3.25
C TYR A 265 -17.39 -8.50 4.01
N ALA A 266 -17.76 -9.60 4.68
CA ALA A 266 -16.83 -10.35 5.52
C ALA A 266 -15.59 -10.87 4.76
N PRO A 267 -15.68 -11.41 3.53
CA PRO A 267 -14.49 -11.83 2.79
C PRO A 267 -13.50 -10.69 2.54
N GLU A 268 -13.98 -9.50 2.13
CA GLU A 268 -13.12 -8.34 1.89
C GLU A 268 -12.45 -7.87 3.21
N LEU A 269 -13.20 -7.88 4.32
CA LEU A 269 -12.71 -7.51 5.64
C LEU A 269 -11.67 -8.50 6.18
N PHE A 270 -11.92 -9.82 6.08
CA PHE A 270 -11.04 -10.82 6.66
C PHE A 270 -9.89 -11.24 5.74
N PHE A 271 -10.16 -11.52 4.46
CA PHE A 271 -9.12 -11.95 3.54
C PHE A 271 -8.26 -10.79 3.10
N VAL A 272 -8.85 -9.69 2.63
CA VAL A 272 -8.06 -8.60 2.06
C VAL A 272 -7.50 -7.71 3.15
N ILE A 273 -8.35 -7.13 4.02
CA ILE A 273 -7.88 -6.16 5.03
C ILE A 273 -7.07 -6.87 6.12
N THR A 274 -7.68 -7.75 6.92
CA THR A 274 -6.99 -8.44 8.02
C THR A 274 -5.88 -9.36 7.51
N GLY A 275 -6.15 -10.13 6.46
CA GLY A 275 -5.18 -11.05 5.87
C GLY A 275 -3.94 -10.35 5.33
N SER A 276 -4.06 -9.15 4.74
CA SER A 276 -2.88 -8.40 4.28
C SER A 276 -2.06 -7.86 5.44
N ILE A 277 -2.71 -7.35 6.51
CA ILE A 277 -2.01 -6.87 7.72
C ILE A 277 -1.20 -8.01 8.34
N CYS A 278 -1.87 -9.14 8.61
CA CYS A 278 -1.23 -10.30 9.24
C CYS A 278 -0.20 -10.95 8.31
N GLY A 279 -0.50 -11.07 7.03
CA GLY A 279 0.35 -11.71 6.04
C GLY A 279 1.66 -10.94 5.80
N ILE A 280 1.59 -9.62 5.62
CA ILE A 280 2.79 -8.79 5.43
C ILE A 280 3.63 -8.77 6.70
N LEU A 281 3.01 -8.61 7.88
CA LEU A 281 3.72 -8.71 9.16
C LEU A 281 4.43 -10.06 9.29
N PHE A 282 3.72 -11.17 9.07
CA PHE A 282 4.26 -12.52 9.22
C PHE A 282 5.39 -12.81 8.23
N VAL A 283 5.18 -12.50 6.94
CA VAL A 283 6.16 -12.78 5.88
C VAL A 283 7.44 -11.99 6.12
N HIS A 284 7.36 -10.69 6.43
CA HIS A 284 8.57 -9.91 6.68
C HIS A 284 9.26 -10.28 8.01
N SER A 285 8.49 -10.60 9.06
CA SER A 285 9.03 -11.20 10.29
C SER A 285 9.79 -12.50 10.03
N TYR A 286 9.23 -13.39 9.21
CA TYR A 286 9.85 -14.66 8.84
C TYR A 286 11.12 -14.47 8.03
N ILE A 287 11.05 -13.66 6.98
CA ILE A 287 12.17 -13.42 6.08
C ILE A 287 13.34 -12.80 6.84
N TRP A 288 13.08 -11.82 7.71
CA TRP A 288 14.10 -11.18 8.53
C TRP A 288 14.69 -12.11 9.59
N TRP A 289 13.86 -12.93 10.23
CA TRP A 289 14.34 -13.92 11.20
C TRP A 289 15.21 -15.01 10.58
N LYS A 290 14.85 -15.46 9.38
CA LYS A 290 15.61 -16.47 8.64
C LYS A 290 16.78 -15.91 7.84
N GLY A 291 16.90 -14.59 7.68
CA GLY A 291 17.92 -13.97 6.83
C GLY A 291 17.79 -14.38 5.36
N THR A 292 16.56 -14.52 4.86
CA THR A 292 16.28 -14.94 3.47
C THR A 292 15.89 -13.75 2.60
N ASN A 293 15.82 -13.93 1.27
CA ASN A 293 15.33 -12.93 0.30
C ASN A 293 15.95 -11.52 0.42
N SER A 294 17.20 -11.42 0.86
CA SER A 294 17.95 -10.15 0.96
C SER A 294 17.23 -9.05 1.75
N SER A 295 16.52 -9.44 2.83
CA SER A 295 15.81 -8.50 3.69
C SER A 295 16.75 -7.82 4.69
N LEU A 296 16.68 -6.50 4.78
CA LEU A 296 17.39 -5.66 5.76
C LEU A 296 16.59 -5.38 7.04
N GLY A 297 15.43 -6.03 7.23
CA GLY A 297 14.56 -5.75 8.38
C GLY A 297 13.99 -4.33 8.40
N LEU A 298 13.89 -3.68 7.23
CA LEU A 298 13.47 -2.28 7.12
C LEU A 298 11.98 -2.13 7.46
N ILE A 299 11.69 -1.31 8.46
CA ILE A 299 10.32 -1.11 8.96
C ILE A 299 9.38 -0.48 7.94
N ARG A 300 9.92 0.18 6.91
CA ARG A 300 9.14 0.84 5.85
C ARG A 300 8.20 -0.09 5.10
N VAL A 301 8.52 -1.39 4.99
CA VAL A 301 7.63 -2.38 4.35
C VAL A 301 6.23 -2.38 4.96
N MET A 302 6.11 -2.04 6.25
CA MET A 302 4.83 -1.95 6.95
C MET A 302 3.98 -0.73 6.53
N ALA A 303 4.58 0.29 5.89
CA ALA A 303 3.83 1.42 5.33
C ALA A 303 2.80 0.97 4.29
N THR A 304 3.06 -0.14 3.58
CA THR A 304 2.17 -0.74 2.59
C THR A 304 0.79 -1.12 3.16
N VAL A 305 0.72 -1.48 4.44
CA VAL A 305 -0.50 -1.94 5.12
C VAL A 305 -1.10 -0.93 6.09
N ILE A 306 -0.47 0.22 6.32
CA ILE A 306 -1.04 1.25 7.20
C ILE A 306 -2.46 1.65 6.78
N PRO A 307 -2.80 1.85 5.49
CA PRO A 307 -4.20 2.13 5.12
C PRO A 307 -5.18 1.04 5.58
N PHE A 308 -4.77 -0.23 5.53
CA PHE A 308 -5.57 -1.34 6.05
C PHE A 308 -5.62 -1.35 7.58
N ILE A 309 -4.52 -1.02 8.28
CA ILE A 309 -4.53 -0.85 9.75
C ILE A 309 -5.51 0.26 10.16
N VAL A 310 -5.59 1.35 9.40
CA VAL A 310 -6.56 2.43 9.64
C VAL A 310 -8.00 1.93 9.43
N LEU A 311 -8.27 1.21 8.34
CA LEU A 311 -9.59 0.60 8.11
C LEU A 311 -9.97 -0.37 9.23
N TYR A 312 -9.05 -1.27 9.61
CA TYR A 312 -9.26 -2.24 10.66
C TYR A 312 -9.54 -1.55 12.00
N SER A 313 -8.77 -0.51 12.33
CA SER A 313 -8.95 0.29 13.54
C SER A 313 -10.35 0.92 13.60
N ILE A 314 -10.77 1.57 12.52
CA ILE A 314 -12.09 2.21 12.46
C ILE A 314 -13.22 1.19 12.44
N TRP A 315 -13.05 0.08 11.73
CA TRP A 315 -14.00 -1.02 11.70
C TRP A 315 -14.26 -1.55 13.11
N GLY A 316 -13.21 -1.93 13.83
CA GLY A 316 -13.38 -2.47 15.17
C GLY A 316 -14.00 -1.47 16.15
N ILE A 317 -13.62 -0.20 16.07
CA ILE A 317 -14.25 0.86 16.90
C ILE A 317 -15.75 1.00 16.57
N ALA A 318 -16.16 0.81 15.31
CA ALA A 318 -17.56 0.87 14.92
C ALA A 318 -18.40 -0.32 15.45
N GLU A 319 -17.76 -1.42 15.86
CA GLU A 319 -18.42 -2.66 16.34
C GLU A 319 -18.50 -2.75 17.88
N LEU A 320 -17.83 -1.84 18.59
CA LEU A 320 -17.94 -1.66 20.05
C LEU A 320 -19.29 -1.01 20.42
#